data_AF-A0A6M0BWR2-F1
#
_entry.id   AF-A0A6M0BWR2-F1
#
_cell.length_a   1.000
_cell.length_b   1.000
_cell.length_c   1.000
_cell.angle_alpha   90.00
_cell.angle_beta   90.00
_cell.angle_gamma   90.00
#
_symmetry.space_group_name_H-M   'P 1'
#
loop_
_entity.id
_entity.type
_entity.pdbx_description
1 polymer ?
#
loop_
_entity_poly.entity_id
_entity_poly.type
_entity_poly.pdbx_seq_one_letter_code
_entity_poly.pdbx_strand_id
1 'polypeptide(L)' 'MKIPVVTLVVGGDDFTLEKVKETTKEESDSKVPPGHVVIVDGSGCIANMLADIYKKLEEAVSR' A
#
# COMPACT_ATOMS: atom_id res chain seq x y z
N MET A 1 -21.29 12.36 5.51
CA MET A 1 -19.88 12.75 5.22
C MET A 1 -19.04 11.50 5.43
N LYS A 2 -18.27 11.05 4.42
CA LYS A 2 -17.34 9.91 4.59
C LYS A 2 -16.01 10.44 5.10
N ILE A 3 -15.42 9.79 6.10
CA ILE A 3 -14.11 10.15 6.64
C ILE A 3 -13.05 9.47 5.76
N PRO A 4 -12.07 10.21 5.19
CA PRO A 4 -10.98 9.59 4.45
C PRO A 4 -10.07 8.79 5.39
N VAL A 5 -9.68 7.59 4.96
CA VAL A 5 -8.77 6.70 5.70
C VAL A 5 -7.52 6.48 4.87
N VAL A 6 -6.36 6.58 5.52
CA VAL A 6 -5.04 6.37 4.93
C VAL A 6 -4.31 5.32 5.75
N THR A 7 -3.70 4.34 5.08
CA THR A 7 -2.86 3.32 5.71
C THR A 7 -1.40 3.67 5.47
N LEU A 8 -0.64 3.90 6.55
CA LEU A 8 0.80 4.16 6.51
C LEU A 8 1.57 2.87 6.76
N VAL A 9 2.47 2.50 5.85
CA VAL A 9 3.32 1.31 5.95
C VAL A 9 4.75 1.73 6.27
N VAL A 10 5.24 1.29 7.43
CA VAL A 10 6.61 1.52 7.91
C VAL A 10 7.23 0.16 8.24
N GLY A 11 8.18 -0.28 7.43
CA GLY A 11 8.80 -1.59 7.52
C GLY A 11 7.85 -2.74 7.17
N GLY A 12 7.87 -3.79 7.99
CA GLY A 12 6.93 -4.90 7.91
C GLY A 12 7.50 -6.22 7.40
N ASP A 13 6.62 -7.20 7.44
CA ASP A 13 6.80 -8.62 7.16
C ASP A 13 5.63 -9.14 6.30
N ASP A 14 5.57 -10.45 6.04
CA ASP A 14 4.52 -11.05 5.20
C ASP A 14 3.10 -10.73 5.70
N PHE A 15 2.90 -10.57 7.01
CA PHE A 15 1.61 -10.14 7.57
C PHE A 15 1.24 -8.72 7.14
N THR A 16 2.23 -7.82 7.10
CA THR A 16 2.05 -6.45 6.62
C THR A 16 1.61 -6.44 5.15
N LEU A 17 2.21 -7.29 4.32
CA LEU A 17 1.85 -7.41 2.91
C LEU A 17 0.39 -7.88 2.72
N GLU A 18 -0.05 -8.87 3.50
CA GLU A 18 -1.44 -9.33 3.45
C GLU A 18 -2.42 -8.23 3.87
N LYS A 19 -2.09 -7.45 4.91
CA LYS A 19 -2.93 -6.30 5.33
C LYS A 19 -3.00 -5.19 4.29
N VAL A 20 -1.91 -4.91 3.58
CA VAL A 20 -1.91 -3.96 2.46
C VAL A 20 -2.85 -4.45 1.36
N LYS A 21 -2.77 -5.73 0.97
CA LYS A 21 -3.66 -6.32 -0.03
C LYS A 21 -5.13 -6.19 0.35
N GLU A 22 -5.48 -6.51 1.61
CA GLU A 22 -6.84 -6.35 2.14
C GLU A 22 -7.32 -4.90 2.07
N THR A 23 -6.46 -3.93 2.38
CA THR A 23 -6.79 -2.50 2.38
C THR A 23 -7.02 -1.96 0.96
N THR A 24 -6.32 -2.52 -0.03
CA THR A 24 -6.43 -2.13 -1.44
C THR A 24 -7.52 -2.87 -2.21
N LYS A 25 -8.10 -3.94 -1.64
CA LYS A 25 -9.22 -4.64 -2.28
C LYS A 25 -10.46 -3.75 -2.27
N GLU A 26 -10.98 -3.45 -3.45
CA GLU A 26 -12.31 -2.88 -3.64
C GLU A 26 -13.37 -3.98 -3.41
N GLU A 27 -13.54 -4.46 -2.17
CA GLU A 27 -14.69 -5.28 -1.84
C GLU A 27 -15.87 -4.39 -1.43
N SER A 28 -16.98 -4.51 -2.15
CA SER A 28 -18.24 -3.79 -1.93
C SER A 28 -18.86 -3.98 -0.53
N ASP A 29 -18.31 -4.86 0.31
CA ASP A 29 -18.76 -5.17 1.67
C ASP A 29 -17.68 -4.91 2.74
N SER A 30 -16.52 -4.37 2.34
CA SER A 30 -15.47 -4.01 3.29
C SER A 30 -15.85 -2.73 4.03
N LYS A 31 -15.89 -2.81 5.38
CA LYS A 31 -16.08 -1.63 6.25
C LYS A 31 -14.91 -0.64 6.16
N VAL A 32 -13.82 -1.04 5.51
CA VAL A 32 -12.68 -0.18 5.23
C VAL A 32 -12.86 0.35 3.81
N PRO A 33 -13.13 1.65 3.60
CA PRO A 33 -13.14 2.22 2.27
C PRO A 33 -11.78 1.98 1.61
N PRO A 34 -11.71 1.78 0.27
CA PRO A 34 -10.45 1.55 -0.44
C PRO A 34 -9.44 2.62 0.00
N GLY A 35 -8.46 2.18 0.78
CA GLY A 35 -7.59 3.06 1.53
C GLY A 35 -6.46 3.52 0.65
N HIS A 36 -6.13 4.82 0.73
CA HIS A 36 -4.86 5.26 0.15
C HIS A 36 -3.74 4.65 0.99
N VAL A 37 -2.86 3.89 0.37
CA VAL A 37 -1.70 3.29 1.03
C VAL A 37 -0.49 4.17 0.77
N VAL A 38 0.16 4.61 1.85
CA VAL A 38 1.39 5.39 1.81
C VAL A 38 2.51 4.51 2.33
N ILE A 39 3.57 4.37 1.54
CA ILE A 39 4.73 3.54 1.86
C ILE A 39 5.91 4.45 2.20
N VAL A 40 6.59 4.18 3.32
CA VAL A 40 7.81 4.91 3.71
C VAL A 40 9.04 4.15 3.20
N ASP A 41 9.65 4.62 2.13
CA ASP A 41 10.88 4.05 1.59
C ASP A 41 12.03 4.11 2.63
N GLY A 42 12.85 3.06 2.67
CA GLY A 42 13.95 2.88 3.64
C GLY A 42 13.53 2.38 5.02
N SER A 43 12.23 2.14 5.26
CA SER A 43 11.73 1.80 6.61
C SER A 43 11.72 0.30 6.95
N GLY A 44 11.99 -0.58 5.98
CA GLY A 44 12.15 -2.02 6.22
C GLY A 44 11.77 -2.87 5.01
N CYS A 45 11.83 -4.20 5.16
CA CYS A 45 11.81 -5.13 4.02
C CYS A 45 10.60 -4.95 3.08
N ILE A 46 9.38 -5.04 3.63
CA ILE A 46 8.16 -4.95 2.81
C ILE A 46 7.93 -3.55 2.27
N ALA A 47 8.12 -2.52 3.09
CA ALA A 47 8.01 -1.13 2.63
C ALA A 47 8.99 -0.85 1.46
N ASN A 48 10.24 -1.28 1.56
CA ASN A 48 11.23 -1.09 0.50
C ASN A 48 10.86 -1.88 -0.75
N MET A 49 10.44 -3.14 -0.60
CA MET A 49 10.00 -3.97 -1.71
C MET A 49 8.83 -3.32 -2.48
N LEU A 50 7.84 -2.79 -1.77
CA LEU A 50 6.70 -2.12 -2.40
C LEU A 50 7.12 -0.80 -3.07
N ALA A 51 8.02 -0.03 -2.45
CA ALA A 51 8.57 1.20 -3.04
C ALA A 51 9.34 0.91 -4.33
N ASP A 52 10.17 -0.15 -4.36
CA ASP A 52 10.92 -0.55 -5.55
C ASP A 52 10.02 -1.00 -6.69
N ILE A 53 8.95 -1.75 -6.39
CA ILE A 53 7.93 -2.13 -7.38
C ILE A 53 7.27 -0.87 -7.97
N TYR A 54 6.89 0.09 -7.11
CA TYR A 54 6.25 1.33 -7.56
C TYR A 54 7.16 2.14 -8.48
N LYS A 55 8.43 2.35 -8.10
CA LYS A 55 9.41 3.07 -8.93
C LYS A 55 9.58 2.42 -10.31
N LYS A 56 9.67 1.08 -10.36
CA LYS A 56 9.76 0.35 -11.64
C LYS A 56 8.52 0.53 -12.52
N LEU A 57 7.33 0.58 -11.90
CA LEU A 57 6.09 0.84 -12.63
C LEU A 57 6.05 2.29 -13.17
N GLU A 58 6.45 3.28 -12.36
CA GLU A 58 6.54 4.67 -12.82
C GLU A 58 7.50 4.82 -14.00
N GLU A 59 8.68 4.20 -13.95
CA GLU A 59 9.65 4.18 -15.04
C GLU A 59 9.11 3.52 -16.31
N ALA A 60 8.31 2.45 -16.15
CA ALA A 60 7.71 1.72 -17.27
C ALA A 60 6.56 2.51 -17.92
N VAL A 61 5.75 3.22 -17.13
CA VAL A 61 4.61 4.02 -17.61
C VAL A 61 5.06 5.36 -18.19
N SER A 62 6.23 5.87 -17.77
CA SER A 62 6.81 7.12 -18.28
C SER A 62 7.53 6.98 -19.63
N ARG A 63 7.50 5.81 -20.26
CA ARG A 63 8.08 5.52 -21.59
C ARG A 63 6.99 5.35 -22.64
#